data_AF-A0A1C5Z109-F1
#
_entry.id   AF-A0A1C5Z109-F1
#
_cell.length_a   1.000
_cell.length_b   1.000
_cell.length_c   1.000
_cell.angle_alpha   90.00
_cell.angle_beta   90.00
_cell.angle_gamma   90.00
#
_symmetry.space_group_name_H-M   'P 1'
#
loop_
_entity.id
_entity.type
_entity.pdbx_description
1 polymer ?
#
loop_
_entity_poly.entity_id
_entity_poly.type
_entity_poly.pdbx_seq_one_letter_code
_entity_poly.pdbx_strand_id
1 'polypeptide(L)'
;MGNERVIFSNRFDRPTLEQIEEEMKNENYDDNENSMTAEEFLDFMRKNRRTVPNEKRIANKDKFIWAVSELSETYEIDADLIEDDDGYTASLYMNYASYNGYIKKLLGLIFILSDDFSVFEAKDNRDSDLLMCFTYHTHNVYLKDREITDFE
;
A
#
# COMPACT_ATOMS: atom_id res chain seq x y z
N MET A 1 -17.16 6.45 -28.60
CA MET A 1 -16.81 7.05 -27.30
C MET A 1 -18.09 7.59 -26.69
N GLY A 2 -18.43 7.17 -25.48
CA GLY A 2 -19.64 7.65 -24.78
C GLY A 2 -19.48 9.12 -24.38
N ASN A 3 -20.58 9.86 -24.29
CA ASN A 3 -20.56 11.24 -23.76
C ASN A 3 -20.40 11.18 -22.24
N GLU A 4 -19.20 11.43 -21.74
CA GLU A 4 -18.96 11.58 -20.31
C GLU A 4 -19.49 12.93 -19.81
N ARG A 5 -20.14 12.92 -18.65
CA ARG A 5 -20.61 14.13 -17.96
C ARG A 5 -20.14 14.09 -16.52
N VAL A 6 -19.33 15.08 -16.13
CA VAL A 6 -18.94 15.29 -14.73
C VAL A 6 -20.16 15.79 -13.96
N ILE A 7 -20.62 15.01 -12.98
CA ILE A 7 -21.79 15.34 -12.14
C ILE A 7 -21.41 16.08 -10.86
N PHE A 8 -20.16 15.94 -10.42
CA PHE A 8 -19.57 16.60 -9.27
C PHE A 8 -18.05 16.56 -9.42
N SER A 9 -17.37 17.67 -9.13
CA SER A 9 -15.91 17.73 -9.06
C SER A 9 -15.54 18.72 -7.97
N ASN A 10 -14.76 18.27 -7.01
CA ASN A 10 -14.10 19.13 -6.04
C ASN A 10 -12.60 18.84 -6.10
N ARG A 11 -11.79 19.88 -6.30
CA ARG A 11 -10.34 19.80 -6.31
C ARG A 11 -9.85 20.88 -5.37
N PHE A 12 -9.15 20.48 -4.32
CA PHE A 12 -8.50 21.44 -3.44
C PHE A 12 -7.30 22.03 -4.17
N ASP A 13 -7.09 23.33 -3.99
CA ASP A 13 -5.85 23.96 -4.43
C ASP A 13 -4.71 23.27 -3.69
N ARG A 14 -3.80 22.68 -4.46
CA ARG A 14 -2.57 22.13 -3.92
C ARG A 14 -1.56 23.27 -3.87
N PRO A 15 -0.79 23.40 -2.77
CA PRO A 15 0.26 24.40 -2.72
C PRO A 15 1.25 24.14 -3.86
N THR A 16 1.74 25.20 -4.48
CA THR A 16 2.83 25.08 -5.45
C THR A 16 4.12 24.68 -4.74
N LEU A 17 5.12 24.21 -5.49
CA LEU A 17 6.42 23.90 -4.91
C LEU A 17 6.99 25.11 -4.16
N GLU A 18 6.84 26.33 -4.70
CA GLU A 18 7.31 27.55 -4.05
C GLU A 18 6.57 27.82 -2.73
N GLN A 19 5.26 27.56 -2.66
CA GLN A 19 4.47 27.72 -1.44
C GLN A 19 4.87 26.69 -0.39
N ILE A 20 5.08 25.43 -0.78
CA ILE A 20 5.59 24.37 0.11
C ILE A 20 6.97 24.76 0.63
N GLU A 21 7.87 25.22 -0.25
CA GLU A 21 9.22 25.64 0.14
C GLU A 21 9.22 26.87 1.06
N GLU A 22 8.32 27.85 0.86
CA GLU A 22 8.16 28.99 1.77
C GLU A 22 7.56 28.58 3.12
N GLU A 23 6.58 27.68 3.15
CA GLU A 23 6.03 27.10 4.38
C GLU A 23 7.11 26.32 5.15
N MET A 24 7.89 25.49 4.45
CA MET A 24 9.02 24.75 5.04
C MET A 24 10.12 25.66 5.58
N LYS A 25 10.32 26.86 5.01
CA LYS A 25 11.26 27.87 5.51
C LYS A 25 10.73 28.66 6.71
N ASN A 26 9.40 28.79 6.84
CA ASN A 26 8.74 29.56 7.90
C ASN A 26 8.48 28.75 9.16
N GLU A 27 8.24 27.46 9.02
CA GLU A 27 8.48 26.52 10.11
C GLU A 27 10.00 26.42 10.28
N ASN A 28 10.54 26.50 11.50
CA ASN A 28 11.95 26.15 11.73
C ASN A 28 12.12 24.63 11.51
N TYR A 29 11.95 24.16 10.28
CA TYR A 29 12.62 22.96 9.82
C TYR A 29 14.09 23.35 9.80
N ASP A 30 14.76 23.00 10.88
CA ASP A 30 16.19 23.14 11.04
C ASP A 30 16.87 22.30 9.95
N ASP A 31 17.00 22.89 8.77
CA ASP A 31 17.63 22.27 7.59
C ASP A 31 19.14 22.07 7.80
N ASN A 32 19.69 22.31 9.00
CA ASN A 32 21.13 22.42 9.18
C ASN A 32 21.78 21.82 10.44
N GLU A 33 21.17 20.85 11.14
CA GLU A 33 21.95 20.02 12.09
C GLU A 33 21.78 18.49 11.98
N ASN A 34 20.87 17.94 11.16
CA ASN A 34 20.69 16.47 11.10
C ASN A 34 20.04 15.92 9.80
N SER A 35 20.36 16.48 8.62
CA SER A 35 19.86 15.92 7.35
C SER A 35 20.49 14.56 7.08
N MET A 36 19.77 13.47 7.36
CA MET A 36 20.22 12.13 7.01
C MET A 36 20.13 11.90 5.50
N THR A 37 21.17 11.31 4.93
CA THR A 37 21.13 10.74 3.57
C THR A 37 20.11 9.61 3.49
N ALA A 38 19.70 9.23 2.28
CA ALA A 38 18.80 8.11 2.07
C ALA A 38 19.36 6.79 2.66
N GLU A 39 20.68 6.58 2.56
CA GLU A 39 21.36 5.43 3.16
C GLU A 39 21.29 5.47 4.70
N GLU A 40 21.58 6.62 5.30
CA GLU A 40 21.48 6.82 6.75
C GLU A 40 20.04 6.65 7.25
N PHE A 41 19.04 7.09 6.48
CA PHE A 41 17.63 6.86 6.78
C PHE A 41 17.28 5.37 6.77
N LEU A 42 17.71 4.62 5.75
CA LEU A 42 17.48 3.18 5.70
C LEU A 42 18.18 2.46 6.85
N ASP A 43 19.41 2.84 7.17
CA ASP A 43 20.16 2.31 8.29
C ASP A 43 19.49 2.62 9.64
N PHE A 44 18.97 3.84 9.77
CA PHE A 44 18.19 4.27 10.89
C PHE A 44 16.92 3.42 11.06
N MET A 45 16.13 3.25 9.99
CA MET A 45 14.92 2.43 10.02
C MET A 45 15.25 0.99 10.43
N ARG A 46 16.27 0.38 9.82
CA ARG A 46 16.70 -1.00 10.16
C ARG A 46 17.10 -1.16 11.63
N LYS A 47 17.85 -0.20 12.19
CA LYS A 47 18.35 -0.28 13.58
C LYS A 47 17.27 -0.01 14.62
N ASN A 48 16.29 0.82 14.28
CA ASN A 48 15.29 1.31 15.23
C ASN A 48 13.91 0.68 15.05
N ARG A 49 13.71 -0.12 13.99
CA ARG A 49 12.48 -0.87 13.75
C ARG A 49 12.51 -2.18 14.52
N ARG A 50 11.39 -2.49 15.16
CA ARG A 50 11.16 -3.75 15.88
C ARG A 50 9.77 -4.27 15.54
N THR A 51 9.66 -5.56 15.24
CA THR A 51 8.39 -6.24 14.98
C THR A 51 8.02 -7.11 16.18
N VAL A 52 6.73 -7.15 16.52
CA VAL A 52 6.19 -8.01 17.58
C VAL A 52 5.04 -8.83 17.00
N PRO A 53 5.07 -10.18 17.09
CA PRO A 53 3.99 -11.02 16.59
C PRO A 53 2.63 -10.60 17.14
N ASN A 54 1.64 -10.42 16.27
CA ASN A 54 0.26 -10.20 16.65
C ASN A 54 -0.53 -11.49 16.48
N GLU A 55 -0.83 -12.17 17.58
CA GLU A 55 -1.50 -13.49 17.56
C GLU A 55 -2.83 -13.46 16.80
N LYS A 56 -3.62 -12.38 16.92
CA LYS A 56 -4.90 -12.25 16.23
C LYS A 56 -4.73 -12.15 14.72
N ARG A 57 -3.72 -11.39 14.26
CA ARG A 57 -3.43 -11.23 12.83
C ARG A 57 -2.82 -12.51 12.25
N ILE A 58 -1.87 -13.11 12.97
CA ILE A 58 -1.27 -14.40 12.59
C ILE A 58 -2.34 -15.48 12.44
N ALA A 59 -3.33 -15.54 13.34
CA ALA A 59 -4.44 -16.49 13.25
C ALA A 59 -5.38 -16.26 12.04
N ASN A 60 -5.33 -15.08 11.40
CA ASN A 60 -6.18 -14.72 10.27
C ASN A 60 -5.44 -14.61 8.94
N LYS A 61 -4.11 -14.70 8.93
CA LYS A 61 -3.28 -14.54 7.71
C LYS A 61 -3.70 -15.46 6.58
N ASP A 62 -4.12 -16.69 6.90
CA ASP A 62 -4.52 -17.69 5.91
C ASP A 62 -5.75 -17.25 5.10
N LYS A 63 -6.60 -16.37 5.66
CA LYS A 63 -7.74 -15.80 4.92
C LYS A 63 -7.28 -14.84 3.83
N PHE A 64 -6.26 -14.04 4.11
CA PHE A 64 -5.68 -13.12 3.13
C PHE A 64 -4.98 -13.89 2.02
N ILE A 65 -4.10 -14.83 2.41
CA ILE A 65 -3.41 -15.72 1.48
C ILE A 65 -4.41 -16.46 0.58
N TRP A 66 -5.43 -17.08 1.18
CA TRP A 66 -6.47 -17.78 0.42
C TRP A 66 -7.21 -16.85 -0.53
N ALA A 67 -7.62 -15.65 -0.10
CA ALA A 67 -8.38 -14.74 -0.96
C ALA A 67 -7.57 -14.29 -2.19
N VAL A 68 -6.27 -14.03 -2.01
CA VAL A 68 -5.35 -13.67 -3.11
C VAL A 68 -5.16 -14.86 -4.06
N SER A 69 -4.82 -16.04 -3.53
CA SER A 69 -4.61 -17.24 -4.34
C SER A 69 -5.87 -17.65 -5.10
N GLU A 70 -7.03 -17.68 -4.43
CA GLU A 70 -8.32 -18.01 -5.04
C GLU A 70 -8.67 -17.03 -6.17
N LEU A 71 -8.42 -15.74 -5.98
CA LEU A 71 -8.66 -14.73 -7.02
C LEU A 71 -7.75 -14.95 -8.22
N SER A 72 -6.45 -15.19 -7.98
CA SER A 72 -5.47 -15.44 -9.04
C SER A 72 -5.80 -16.70 -9.84
N GLU A 73 -6.00 -17.82 -9.16
CA GLU A 73 -6.23 -19.13 -9.79
C GLU A 73 -7.57 -19.21 -10.52
N THR A 74 -8.64 -18.67 -9.93
CA THR A 74 -10.00 -18.74 -10.52
C THR A 74 -10.14 -17.88 -11.77
N TYR A 75 -9.42 -16.76 -11.82
CA TYR A 75 -9.58 -15.75 -12.87
C TYR A 75 -8.37 -15.60 -13.78
N GLU A 76 -7.37 -16.45 -13.61
CA GLU A 76 -6.10 -16.40 -14.35
C GLU A 76 -5.51 -14.98 -14.31
N ILE A 77 -5.52 -14.39 -13.11
CA ILE A 77 -4.92 -13.09 -12.83
C ILE A 77 -3.52 -13.35 -12.32
N ASP A 78 -2.52 -12.82 -13.01
CA ASP A 78 -1.15 -12.88 -12.52
C ASP A 78 -1.06 -12.20 -11.15
N ALA A 79 -0.42 -12.88 -10.20
CA ALA A 79 -0.26 -12.38 -8.85
C ALA A 79 1.09 -12.78 -8.24
N ASP A 80 1.70 -11.85 -7.51
CA ASP A 80 2.81 -12.14 -6.62
C ASP A 80 2.32 -12.02 -5.17
N LEU A 81 2.57 -13.04 -4.34
CA LEU A 81 2.32 -13.00 -2.90
C LEU A 81 3.64 -13.27 -2.17
N ILE A 82 4.13 -12.25 -1.47
CA ILE A 82 5.44 -12.25 -0.81
C ILE A 82 5.23 -12.16 0.69
N GLU A 83 5.94 -12.99 1.46
CA GLU A 83 6.02 -12.90 2.91
C GLU A 83 7.25 -12.09 3.30
N ASP A 84 7.05 -11.07 4.13
CA ASP A 84 8.08 -10.19 4.68
C ASP A 84 8.17 -10.34 6.21
N ASP A 85 9.03 -9.56 6.86
CA ASP A 85 9.32 -9.70 8.29
C ASP A 85 8.20 -9.22 9.23
N ASP A 86 7.21 -8.50 8.70
CA ASP A 86 6.04 -8.03 9.44
C ASP A 86 4.69 -8.46 8.83
N GLY A 87 4.66 -9.20 7.72
CA GLY A 87 3.41 -9.42 7.00
C GLY A 87 3.53 -10.06 5.63
N TYR A 88 2.54 -9.76 4.80
CA TYR A 88 2.44 -10.22 3.42
C TYR A 88 2.13 -9.06 2.49
N THR A 89 2.77 -9.06 1.33
CA THR A 89 2.51 -8.13 0.22
C THR A 89 1.95 -8.92 -0.95
N ALA A 90 0.75 -8.56 -1.42
CA ALA A 90 0.13 -9.12 -2.62
C ALA A 90 0.13 -8.10 -3.75
N SER A 91 0.63 -8.48 -4.93
CA SER A 91 0.58 -7.67 -6.15
C SER A 91 -0.30 -8.38 -7.17
N LEU A 92 -1.36 -7.72 -7.64
CA LEU A 92 -2.30 -8.23 -8.65
C LEU A 92 -2.12 -7.45 -9.96
N TYR A 93 -1.89 -8.16 -11.06
CA TYR A 93 -1.73 -7.59 -12.40
C TYR A 93 -3.05 -7.71 -13.18
N MET A 94 -3.82 -6.61 -13.18
CA MET A 94 -5.21 -6.59 -13.61
C MET A 94 -5.38 -5.91 -14.97
N ASN A 95 -6.33 -6.38 -15.77
CA ASN A 95 -6.81 -5.68 -16.97
C ASN A 95 -8.13 -4.95 -16.69
N TYR A 96 -8.40 -3.82 -17.34
CA TYR A 96 -9.62 -3.02 -17.19
C TYR A 96 -10.90 -3.79 -17.56
N ALA A 97 -10.80 -4.94 -18.23
CA ALA A 97 -11.94 -5.77 -18.59
C ALA A 97 -12.35 -6.80 -17.49
N SER A 98 -11.57 -6.94 -16.41
CA SER A 98 -11.69 -8.05 -15.45
C SER A 98 -12.75 -7.82 -14.35
N TYR A 99 -14.00 -7.47 -14.71
CA TYR A 99 -15.04 -7.10 -13.72
C TYR A 99 -16.31 -7.96 -13.78
N ASN A 100 -16.20 -9.26 -13.50
CA ASN A 100 -17.38 -10.06 -13.16
C ASN A 100 -17.81 -9.88 -11.68
N GLY A 101 -19.03 -10.28 -11.33
CA GLY A 101 -19.59 -10.05 -9.99
C GLY A 101 -18.89 -10.82 -8.85
N TYR A 102 -18.12 -11.85 -9.15
CA TYR A 102 -17.45 -12.69 -8.14
C TYR A 102 -15.99 -12.25 -7.90
N ILE A 103 -15.28 -11.79 -8.93
CA ILE A 103 -14.01 -11.03 -8.78
C ILE A 103 -14.21 -9.90 -7.76
N LYS A 104 -15.33 -9.15 -7.86
CA LYS A 104 -15.66 -8.07 -6.93
C LYS A 104 -15.76 -8.52 -5.48
N LYS A 105 -16.20 -9.76 -5.20
CA LYS A 105 -16.33 -10.28 -3.83
C LYS A 105 -14.97 -10.63 -3.25
N LEU A 106 -14.14 -11.36 -4.00
CA LEU A 106 -12.79 -11.72 -3.55
C LEU A 106 -11.89 -10.49 -3.42
N LEU A 107 -11.92 -9.60 -4.43
CA LEU A 107 -11.20 -8.34 -4.35
C LEU A 107 -11.67 -7.50 -3.16
N GLY A 108 -12.98 -7.42 -2.92
CA GLY A 108 -13.54 -6.75 -1.73
C GLY A 108 -13.10 -7.38 -0.41
N LEU A 109 -12.96 -8.71 -0.35
CA LEU A 109 -12.42 -9.40 0.82
C LEU A 109 -10.95 -9.05 1.05
N ILE A 110 -10.14 -9.03 -0.01
CA ILE A 110 -8.73 -8.58 0.06
C ILE A 110 -8.67 -7.16 0.61
N PHE A 111 -9.48 -6.22 0.09
CA PHE A 111 -9.58 -4.85 0.60
C PHE A 111 -9.91 -4.76 2.10
N ILE A 112 -10.81 -5.61 2.60
CA ILE A 112 -11.20 -5.60 4.02
C ILE A 112 -10.10 -6.17 4.92
N LEU A 113 -9.32 -7.12 4.40
CA LEU A 113 -8.25 -7.76 5.17
C LEU A 113 -6.98 -6.91 5.19
N SER A 114 -6.66 -6.21 4.11
CA SER A 114 -5.45 -5.40 3.97
C SER A 114 -5.45 -4.18 4.88
N ASP A 115 -4.26 -3.82 5.36
CA ASP A 115 -4.05 -2.60 6.14
C ASP A 115 -3.76 -1.40 5.24
N ASP A 116 -3.16 -1.63 4.07
CA ASP A 116 -2.92 -0.61 3.05
C ASP A 116 -3.03 -1.20 1.65
N PHE A 117 -3.28 -0.32 0.67
CA PHE A 117 -3.22 -0.67 -0.74
C PHE A 117 -2.76 0.50 -1.60
N SER A 118 -2.13 0.17 -2.72
CA SER A 118 -1.70 1.14 -3.73
C SER A 118 -2.09 0.65 -5.12
N VAL A 119 -2.36 1.59 -6.03
CA VAL A 119 -2.68 1.28 -7.42
C VAL A 119 -1.75 2.06 -8.33
N PHE A 120 -1.13 1.37 -9.26
CA PHE A 120 -0.22 1.94 -10.25
C PHE A 120 -0.72 1.59 -11.65
N GLU A 121 -0.43 2.47 -12.60
CA GLU A 121 -0.43 2.06 -14.00
C GLU A 121 0.66 1.00 -14.16
N ALA A 122 0.31 -0.14 -14.75
CA ALA A 122 1.30 -1.17 -15.01
C ALA A 122 2.33 -0.60 -16.00
N LYS A 123 3.60 -0.54 -15.59
CA LYS A 123 4.68 -0.07 -16.48
C LYS A 123 4.79 -0.98 -17.71
N ASP A 124 5.11 -0.39 -18.85
CA ASP A 124 5.42 -1.07 -20.11
C ASP A 124 6.32 -2.29 -19.86
N ASN A 125 5.75 -3.50 -19.96
CA ASN A 125 6.36 -4.86 -19.97
C ASN A 125 5.52 -5.94 -19.26
N ARG A 126 4.31 -5.62 -18.77
CA ARG A 126 3.34 -6.64 -18.32
C ARG A 126 2.04 -6.49 -19.12
N ASP A 127 1.42 -7.60 -19.51
CA ASP A 127 0.13 -7.66 -20.21
C ASP A 127 -1.06 -7.34 -19.26
N SER A 128 -0.89 -6.28 -18.47
CA SER A 128 -1.85 -5.81 -17.48
C SER A 128 -2.02 -4.30 -17.62
N ASP A 129 -3.22 -3.78 -17.42
CA ASP A 129 -3.50 -2.35 -17.40
C ASP A 129 -3.18 -1.69 -16.05
N LEU A 130 -3.31 -2.44 -14.95
CA LEU A 130 -3.26 -1.96 -13.58
C LEU A 130 -2.43 -2.91 -12.70
N LEU A 131 -1.61 -2.34 -11.83
CA LEU A 131 -0.97 -3.06 -10.73
C LEU A 131 -1.63 -2.63 -9.42
N MET A 132 -2.23 -3.57 -8.70
CA MET A 132 -2.77 -3.34 -7.36
C MET A 132 -1.89 -4.03 -6.32
N CYS A 133 -1.32 -3.26 -5.40
CA CYS A 133 -0.52 -3.77 -4.29
C CYS A 133 -1.32 -3.69 -2.99
N PHE A 134 -1.28 -4.74 -2.19
CA PHE A 134 -1.98 -4.86 -0.92
C PHE A 134 -1.02 -5.36 0.15
N THR A 135 -1.11 -4.80 1.35
CA THR A 135 -0.28 -5.20 2.49
C THR A 135 -1.14 -5.71 3.63
N TYR A 136 -0.77 -6.87 4.18
CA TYR A 136 -1.37 -7.48 5.37
C TYR A 136 -0.31 -7.69 6.44
N HIS A 137 -0.33 -6.88 7.50
CA HIS A 137 0.60 -7.04 8.61
C HIS A 137 0.14 -8.14 9.58
N THR A 138 1.10 -8.93 10.02
CA THR A 138 0.99 -9.95 11.07
C THR A 138 1.70 -9.55 12.36
N HIS A 139 2.51 -8.49 12.32
CA HIS A 139 3.27 -8.00 13.46
C HIS A 139 2.93 -6.54 13.74
N ASN A 140 2.88 -6.16 15.02
CA ASN A 140 2.90 -4.76 15.40
C ASN A 140 4.32 -4.23 15.13
N VAL A 141 4.42 -3.11 14.40
CA VAL A 141 5.70 -2.50 14.05
C VAL A 141 5.94 -1.29 14.95
N TYR A 142 7.13 -1.25 15.54
CA TYR A 142 7.58 -0.16 16.39
C TYR A 142 8.79 0.52 15.77
N LEU A 143 8.83 1.85 15.83
CA LEU A 143 10.00 2.68 15.51
C LEU A 143 10.37 3.50 16.74
N LYS A 144 11.57 3.29 17.31
CA LYS A 144 12.01 3.95 18.56
C LYS A 144 10.93 3.91 19.66
N ASP A 145 10.38 2.73 19.91
CA ASP A 145 9.34 2.44 20.90
C ASP A 145 7.93 3.00 20.60
N ARG A 146 7.76 3.80 19.54
CA ARG A 146 6.44 4.21 19.07
C ARG A 146 5.88 3.15 18.13
N GLU A 147 4.69 2.66 18.42
CA GLU A 147 3.94 1.81 17.49
C GLU A 147 3.49 2.63 16.27
N ILE A 148 3.75 2.09 15.08
CA ILE A 148 3.41 2.73 13.79
C ILE A 148 2.36 1.94 13.00
N THR A 149 2.11 0.70 13.37
CA THR A 149 0.93 -0.05 12.91
C THR A 149 -0.27 0.33 13.75
N ASP A 150 -1.38 0.66 13.09
CA ASP A 150 -2.67 0.86 13.75
C ASP A 150 -3.66 -0.17 13.19
N PHE A 151 -4.11 -1.08 14.04
CA PHE A 151 -4.99 -2.21 13.67
C PHE A 151 -6.41 -2.06 14.24
N GLU A 152 -6.78 -0.87 14.75
CA GLU A 152 -8.10 -0.59 15.33
C GLU A 152 -9.27 -0.82 14.36
#